data_AF-A0A8J7WA43-F1
#
_entry.id   AF-A0A8J7WA43-F1
#
_cell.length_a   1.000
_cell.length_b   1.000
_cell.length_c   1.000
_cell.angle_alpha   90.00
_cell.angle_beta   90.00
_cell.angle_gamma   90.00
#
_symmetry.space_group_name_H-M   'P 1'
#
loop_
_entity.id
_entity.type
_entity.pdbx_description
1 polymer ?
#
loop_
_entity_poly.entity_id
_entity_poly.type
_entity_poly.pdbx_seq_one_letter_code
_entity_poly.pdbx_strand_id
1 'polypeptide(L)'
;MQDILSMVQALRRPRLLIRAARIGATDYRREAHLPRLLGYGALPRPGAAVMRLMEMEADLNDRRKAQDASYALTTHVEVLSAMMGETRLLRETAPPVQPIR
;
A
#
# COMPACT_ATOMS: atom_id res chain seq x y z
N MET A 1 16.64 -12.76 -1.78
CA MET A 1 16.04 -11.56 -1.14
C MET A 1 14.87 -11.13 -1.99
N GLN A 2 13.64 -11.13 -1.47
CA GLN A 2 12.48 -10.68 -2.26
C GLN A 2 12.50 -9.15 -2.35
N ASP A 3 12.38 -8.63 -3.57
CA ASP A 3 12.19 -7.21 -3.82
C ASP A 3 10.82 -6.75 -3.28
N ILE A 4 10.74 -5.51 -2.77
CA ILE A 4 9.52 -4.93 -2.20
C ILE A 4 8.37 -4.98 -3.20
N LEU A 5 8.65 -4.73 -4.48
CA LEU A 5 7.65 -4.80 -5.55
C LEU A 5 7.11 -6.23 -5.73
N SER A 6 7.98 -7.24 -5.64
CA SER A 6 7.59 -8.64 -5.71
C SER A 6 6.70 -9.05 -4.52
N MET A 7 6.99 -8.53 -3.32
CA MET A 7 6.15 -8.77 -2.15
C MET A 7 4.74 -8.19 -2.32
N VAL A 8 4.62 -6.96 -2.83
CA VAL A 8 3.32 -6.33 -3.11
C VAL A 8 2.54 -7.12 -4.18
N GLN A 9 3.21 -7.61 -5.22
CA GLN A 9 2.57 -8.42 -6.28
C GLN A 9 2.09 -9.80 -5.81
N ALA A 10 2.72 -10.35 -4.77
CA ALA A 10 2.33 -11.63 -4.19
C ALA A 10 1.02 -11.55 -3.39
N LEU A 11 0.60 -10.34 -2.97
CA LEU A 11 -0.64 -10.16 -2.20
C LEU A 11 -1.87 -10.60 -3.02
N ARG A 12 -2.77 -11.33 -2.36
CA ARG A 12 -4.02 -11.83 -2.96
C ARG A 12 -5.19 -11.24 -2.21
N ARG A 13 -5.94 -10.35 -2.87
CA ARG A 13 -7.05 -9.60 -2.26
C ARG A 13 -8.34 -9.71 -3.10
N PRO A 14 -9.52 -9.63 -2.47
CA PRO A 14 -10.80 -9.54 -3.17
C PRO A 14 -10.78 -8.48 -4.28
N ARG A 15 -11.31 -8.83 -5.45
CA ARG A 15 -11.27 -7.95 -6.64
C ARG A 15 -11.93 -6.59 -6.40
N LEU A 16 -12.97 -6.54 -5.57
CA LEU A 16 -13.66 -5.30 -5.23
C LEU A 16 -12.76 -4.32 -4.45
N LEU A 17 -12.02 -4.82 -3.46
CA LEU A 17 -11.06 -4.01 -2.69
C LEU A 17 -9.98 -3.43 -3.61
N ILE A 18 -9.42 -4.26 -4.49
CA ILE A 18 -8.40 -3.81 -5.45
C ILE A 18 -8.95 -2.77 -6.42
N ARG A 19 -10.19 -2.91 -6.88
CA ARG A 19 -10.82 -1.90 -7.75
C ARG A 19 -11.02 -0.57 -7.03
N ALA A 20 -11.57 -0.59 -5.82
CA ALA A 20 -11.76 0.61 -5.01
C ALA A 20 -10.42 1.31 -4.72
N ALA A 21 -9.41 0.54 -4.30
CA ALA A 21 -8.08 1.05 -4.03
C ALA A 21 -7.39 1.63 -5.28
N ARG A 22 -7.62 1.04 -6.46
CA ARG A 22 -7.08 1.56 -7.71
C ARG A 22 -7.67 2.93 -8.07
N ILE A 23 -8.96 3.13 -7.81
CA ILE A 23 -9.62 4.43 -7.97
C ILE A 23 -9.05 5.41 -6.94
N GLY A 24 -9.00 5.05 -5.65
CA GLY A 24 -8.40 5.93 -4.63
C GLY A 24 -6.93 6.28 -4.90
N ALA A 25 -6.17 5.38 -5.51
CA ALA A 25 -4.78 5.60 -5.88
C ALA A 25 -4.59 6.61 -7.03
N THR A 26 -5.62 6.94 -7.82
CA THR A 26 -5.49 8.00 -8.84
C THR A 26 -5.33 9.38 -8.23
N ASP A 27 -5.98 9.61 -7.08
CA ASP A 27 -5.97 10.89 -6.37
C ASP A 27 -5.04 10.87 -5.15
N TYR A 28 -4.15 9.87 -5.06
CA TYR A 28 -3.26 9.73 -3.92
C TYR A 28 -2.23 10.86 -3.85
N ARG A 29 -2.30 11.66 -2.78
CA ARG A 29 -1.33 12.70 -2.44
C ARG A 29 -0.53 12.29 -1.21
N ARG A 30 0.75 11.96 -1.43
CA ARG A 30 1.67 11.45 -0.38
C ARG A 30 1.72 12.34 0.86
N GLU A 31 1.85 13.65 0.70
CA GLU A 31 1.96 14.61 1.81
C GLU A 31 0.68 14.73 2.65
N ALA A 32 -0.49 14.46 2.06
CA ALA A 32 -1.78 14.59 2.74
C ALA A 32 -2.27 13.26 3.33
N HIS A 33 -2.07 12.15 2.61
CA HIS A 33 -2.62 10.85 2.97
C HIS A 33 -1.67 10.03 3.84
N LEU A 34 -0.37 10.05 3.55
CA LEU A 34 0.58 9.19 4.25
C LEU A 34 0.70 9.51 5.76
N PRO A 35 0.77 10.79 6.18
CA PRO A 35 0.82 11.12 7.62
C PRO A 35 -0.45 10.72 8.38
N ARG A 36 -1.61 10.67 7.71
CA ARG A 36 -2.86 10.24 8.34
C ARG A 36 -2.86 8.73 8.64
N LEU A 37 -2.19 7.94 7.81
CA LEU A 37 -2.09 6.47 7.97
C LEU A 37 -0.93 6.06 8.88
N LEU A 38 0.25 6.67 8.71
CA LEU A 38 1.47 6.31 9.45
C LEU A 38 1.67 7.09 10.75
N GLY A 39 0.81 8.08 11.01
CA GLY A 39 0.99 9.07 12.07
C GLY A 39 1.79 10.29 11.60
N TYR A 40 1.79 11.31 12.46
CA TYR A 40 2.44 12.58 12.20
C TYR A 40 3.96 12.49 12.41
N GLY A 41 4.73 13.04 11.48
CA GLY A 41 6.19 13.03 11.52
C GLY A 41 6.84 13.18 10.14
N ALA A 42 8.16 13.05 10.07
CA ALA A 42 8.88 13.07 8.81
C ALA A 42 8.43 11.92 7.90
N LEU A 43 8.12 12.24 6.63
CA LEU A 43 7.67 11.23 5.69
C LEU A 43 8.79 10.21 5.40
N PRO A 44 8.55 8.90 5.64
CA PRO A 44 9.54 7.88 5.34
C PRO A 44 9.76 7.77 3.83
N ARG A 45 10.94 7.26 3.42
CA ARG A 45 11.22 6.95 2.01
C ARG A 45 10.19 5.95 1.46
N PRO A 46 9.87 5.96 0.15
CA PRO A 46 8.78 5.15 -0.41
C PRO A 46 8.86 3.66 -0.06
N GLY A 47 10.06 3.05 -0.10
CA GLY A 47 10.23 1.64 0.28
C GLY A 47 9.86 1.36 1.75
N ALA A 48 10.28 2.23 2.67
CA ALA A 48 9.92 2.11 4.09
C ALA A 48 8.43 2.39 4.33
N ALA A 49 7.83 3.30 3.55
CA ALA A 49 6.39 3.55 3.58
C ALA A 49 5.60 2.31 3.14
N VAL A 50 5.98 1.68 2.02
CA VAL A 50 5.34 0.46 1.51
C VAL A 50 5.40 -0.68 2.53
N MET A 51 6.55 -0.90 3.17
CA MET A 51 6.69 -1.94 4.20
C MET A 51 5.72 -1.75 5.37
N ARG A 52 5.61 -0.53 5.90
CA ARG A 52 4.66 -0.23 6.98
C ARG A 52 3.20 -0.38 6.52
N LEU A 53 2.90 0.07 5.30
CA LEU A 53 1.58 -0.09 4.70
C LEU A 53 1.20 -1.56 4.51
N MET A 54 2.14 -2.43 4.16
CA MET A 54 1.91 -3.88 4.09
C MET A 54 1.58 -4.48 5.46
N GLU A 55 2.23 -4.03 6.54
CA GLU A 55 1.94 -4.51 7.90
C GLU A 55 0.52 -4.13 8.32
N MET A 56 0.10 -2.87 8.11
CA MET A 56 -1.27 -2.44 8.38
C MET A 56 -2.30 -3.17 7.50
N GLU A 57 -1.97 -3.41 6.23
CA GLU A 57 -2.85 -4.13 5.32
C GLU A 57 -3.04 -5.59 5.77
N ALA A 58 -1.99 -6.26 6.23
CA ALA A 58 -2.08 -7.62 6.77
C ALA A 58 -3.03 -7.68 7.97
N ASP A 59 -2.87 -6.77 8.94
CA ASP A 59 -3.76 -6.66 10.12
C ASP A 59 -5.22 -6.40 9.71
N LEU A 60 -5.46 -5.47 8.78
CA LEU A 60 -6.81 -5.18 8.27
C LEU A 60 -7.42 -6.38 7.52
N ASN A 61 -6.61 -7.13 6.77
CA ASN A 61 -7.08 -8.35 6.12
C ASN A 61 -7.40 -9.44 7.14
N ASP A 62 -6.66 -9.57 8.23
CA ASP A 62 -6.92 -10.56 9.27
C ASP A 62 -8.19 -10.24 10.04
N ARG A 63 -8.40 -8.96 10.41
CA ARG A 63 -9.68 -8.48 10.96
C ARG A 63 -10.85 -8.72 10.01
N ARG A 64 -10.68 -8.47 8.70
CA ARG A 64 -11.71 -8.76 7.69
C ARG A 64 -12.07 -10.24 7.64
N LYS A 65 -11.08 -11.14 7.71
CA LYS A 65 -11.31 -12.60 7.70
C LYS A 65 -11.98 -13.08 8.99
N ALA A 66 -11.62 -12.49 10.13
CA ALA A 66 -12.22 -12.77 11.42
C ALA A 66 -13.63 -12.19 11.59
N GLN A 67 -14.11 -11.39 10.62
CA GLN A 67 -15.35 -10.61 10.73
C GLN A 67 -15.35 -9.73 11.99
N ASP A 68 -14.17 -9.20 12.34
CA ASP A 68 -13.97 -8.40 13.54
C ASP A 68 -14.79 -7.11 13.50
N ALA A 69 -15.44 -6.75 14.61
CA ALA A 69 -16.28 -5.56 14.71
C ALA A 69 -15.50 -4.24 14.54
N SER A 70 -14.19 -4.25 14.77
CA SER A 70 -13.29 -3.11 14.54
C SER A 70 -12.82 -2.99 13.09
N TYR A 71 -13.20 -3.93 12.20
CA TYR A 71 -12.80 -3.88 10.80
C TYR A 71 -13.43 -2.68 10.07
N ALA A 72 -12.59 -1.74 9.65
CA ALA A 72 -12.99 -0.61 8.82
C ALA A 72 -12.63 -0.84 7.35
N LEU A 73 -13.65 -1.06 6.51
CA LEU A 73 -13.50 -1.21 5.06
C LEU A 73 -12.84 0.02 4.42
N THR A 74 -13.25 1.23 4.82
CA THR A 74 -12.72 2.48 4.29
C THR A 74 -11.22 2.61 4.53
N THR A 75 -10.76 2.33 5.76
CA THR A 75 -9.33 2.31 6.11
C THR A 75 -8.57 1.27 5.29
N HIS A 76 -9.13 0.09 5.05
CA HIS A 76 -8.49 -0.93 4.19
C HIS A 76 -8.31 -0.42 2.75
N VAL A 77 -9.34 0.23 2.18
CA VAL A 77 -9.22 0.84 0.86
C VAL A 77 -8.19 1.98 0.85
N GLU A 78 -8.14 2.82 1.88
CA GLU A 78 -7.14 3.90 2.01
C GLU A 78 -5.71 3.35 2.08
N VAL A 79 -5.46 2.33 2.91
CA VAL A 79 -4.15 1.67 3.01
C VAL A 79 -3.74 1.07 1.67
N LEU A 80 -4.62 0.32 1.01
CA LEU A 80 -4.33 -0.25 -0.31
C LEU A 80 -4.09 0.84 -1.37
N SER A 81 -4.83 1.95 -1.31
CA SER A 81 -4.63 3.09 -2.22
C SER A 81 -3.25 3.72 -2.03
N ALA A 82 -2.86 3.94 -0.77
CA ALA A 82 -1.55 4.45 -0.41
C ALA A 82 -0.43 3.48 -0.80
N MET A 83 -0.61 2.17 -0.61
CA MET A 83 0.34 1.15 -1.08
C MET A 83 0.58 1.24 -2.58
N MET A 84 -0.49 1.35 -3.38
CA MET A 84 -0.37 1.49 -4.83
C MET A 84 0.33 2.80 -5.22
N GLY A 85 0.03 3.90 -4.54
CA GLY A 85 0.69 5.19 -4.76
C GLY A 85 2.19 5.16 -4.42
N GLU A 86 2.56 4.69 -3.22
CA GLU A 86 3.96 4.58 -2.80
C GLU A 86 4.74 3.56 -3.65
N THR A 87 4.09 2.49 -4.11
CA THR A 87 4.71 1.52 -5.03
C THR A 87 5.05 2.17 -6.38
N ARG A 88 4.20 3.08 -6.90
CA ARG A 88 4.51 3.83 -8.14
C ARG A 88 5.71 4.74 -7.93
N LEU A 89 5.73 5.51 -6.85
CA LEU A 89 6.86 6.38 -6.49
C LEU A 89 8.15 5.58 -6.32
N LEU A 90 8.08 4.42 -5.66
CA LEU A 90 9.24 3.54 -5.49
C LEU A 90 9.82 3.11 -6.85
N ARG A 91 8.95 2.75 -7.81
CA ARG A 91 9.38 2.38 -9.18
C ARG A 91 9.99 3.54 -9.95
N GLU A 92 9.48 4.75 -9.76
CA GLU A 92 10.02 5.96 -10.40
C GLU A 92 11.40 6.35 -9.83
N THR A 93 11.62 6.10 -8.54
CA THR A 93 12.91 6.36 -7.89
C THR A 93 13.94 5.24 -8.06
N ALA A 94 13.51 4.05 -8.48
CA ALA A 94 14.41 2.93 -8.75
C ALA A 94 15.09 3.12 -10.12
N PRO A 95 16.39 2.83 -10.27
CA PRO A 95 17.04 2.85 -11.57
C PRO A 95 16.33 1.85 -12.51
N PRO A 96 16.18 2.17 -13.82
CA PRO A 96 15.51 1.28 -14.76
C PRO A 96 16.23 -0.06 -14.77
N VAL A 97 15.51 -1.12 -14.39
CA VAL A 97 16.00 -2.50 -14.53
C VAL A 97 16.18 -2.75 -16.02
N GLN A 98 17.42 -2.71 -16.50
CA GLN A 98 17.73 -3.08 -17.87
C GLN A 98 17.36 -4.56 -18.04
N PRO A 99 16.53 -4.92 -19.04
CA PRO A 99 16.27 -6.31 -19.32
C PRO A 99 17.59 -6.97 -19.73
N ILE A 100 17.95 -8.06 -19.04
CA ILE A 100 19.06 -8.92 -19.42
C ILE A 100 18.69 -9.49 -20.79
N ARG A 101 19.39 -9.07 -21.84
CA ARG A 101 19.26 -9.60 -23.20
C ARG A 101 19.83 -11.00 -23.29
#